data_AF-A0A817TCG9-F1
#
_entry.id   AF-A0A817TCG9-F1
#
_cell.length_a   1.000
_cell.length_b   1.000
_cell.length_c   1.000
_cell.angle_alpha   90.00
_cell.angle_beta   90.00
_cell.angle_gamma   90.00
#
_symmetry.space_group_name_H-M   'P 1'
#
loop_
_entity.id
_entity.type
_entity.pdbx_description
1 polymer ?
#
loop_
_entity_poly.entity_id
_entity_poly.type
_entity_poly.pdbx_seq_one_letter_code
_entity_poly.pdbx_strand_id
1 'polypeptide(L)'
;MKFFHHLQVLRISTSHDIEYLNAKRWEKIISSYMPQLRVFNIEHEHVLKNGTDINSCQNLTNRFTTSFWTKRKWFFRHQHSSLERSNHVIFYSTHPYRRNYYKLRNVCNQCSYLRQTVYNLDLVRHVHIGQQSRVNDCSIYFPNATELTISGAVYTFDGSASSLLGNIVCLSQLTKIVIDYKITHFSETIRILNSAYNCQTLVIHFFSVDKDQALFTQTSGTFRLLSSRNNIRNLTVKSLCTLQQFEFLVQLCPRLQHLDIHVSHEDFQCIIKYFLRNYENISNLLTLHIKSSEDIWIEKVVNTIAEERQLDEVSAKVIGYFQCYLWR
;
A
#
# COMPACT_ATOMS: atom_id res chain seq x y z
N MET A 1 29.50 -0.67 23.68
CA MET A 1 28.03 -0.85 23.63
C MET A 1 27.67 -1.97 22.66
N LYS A 2 26.93 -3.00 23.11
CA LYS A 2 26.55 -4.20 22.30
C LYS A 2 25.13 -4.14 21.72
N PHE A 3 24.43 -3.00 21.82
CA PHE A 3 22.99 -2.89 21.51
C PHE A 3 22.57 -3.41 20.13
N PHE A 4 23.43 -3.30 19.11
CA PHE A 4 23.08 -3.69 17.74
C PHE A 4 23.63 -5.06 17.29
N HIS A 5 24.26 -5.85 18.19
CA HIS A 5 24.86 -7.12 17.80
C HIS A 5 23.86 -8.15 17.24
N HIS A 6 22.60 -8.07 17.69
CA HIS A 6 21.52 -8.94 17.22
C HIS A 6 20.69 -8.34 16.09
N LEU A 7 21.03 -7.14 15.61
CA LEU A 7 20.28 -6.50 14.54
C LEU A 7 20.50 -7.27 13.23
N GLN A 8 19.43 -7.88 12.72
CA GLN A 8 19.47 -8.65 11.47
C GLN A 8 19.01 -7.84 10.25
N VAL A 9 18.21 -6.79 10.47
CA VAL A 9 17.61 -5.96 9.43
C VAL A 9 17.80 -4.50 9.77
N LEU A 10 18.40 -3.75 8.86
CA LEU A 10 18.53 -2.30 8.93
C LEU A 10 17.97 -1.70 7.65
N ARG A 11 16.98 -0.82 7.79
CA ARG A 11 16.36 -0.08 6.70
C ARG A 11 16.45 1.41 7.01
N ILE A 12 17.00 2.15 6.07
CA ILE A 12 17.29 3.58 6.24
C ILE A 12 16.76 4.32 5.03
N SER A 13 16.01 5.40 5.28
CA SER A 13 15.60 6.37 4.28
C SER A 13 16.07 7.74 4.73
N THR A 14 16.96 8.38 3.97
CA THR A 14 17.48 9.72 4.29
C THR A 14 17.45 10.64 3.08
N SER A 15 17.68 11.93 3.31
CA SER A 15 17.82 12.93 2.25
C SER A 15 18.93 13.93 2.58
N HIS A 16 19.43 14.61 1.55
CA HIS A 16 20.37 15.75 1.57
C HIS A 16 21.81 15.46 2.06
N ASP A 17 21.99 14.70 3.14
CA ASP A 17 23.31 14.45 3.73
C ASP A 17 24.08 13.32 2.99
N ILE A 18 25.09 13.72 2.21
CA ILE A 18 25.91 12.82 1.41
C ILE A 18 26.75 11.84 2.25
N GLU A 19 26.92 12.08 3.55
CA GLU A 19 27.63 11.16 4.44
C GLU A 19 26.95 9.78 4.53
N TYR A 20 25.64 9.71 4.28
CA TYR A 20 24.91 8.44 4.17
C TYR A 20 25.36 7.59 2.98
N LEU A 21 26.05 8.18 1.99
CA LEU A 21 26.60 7.50 0.82
C LEU A 21 28.08 7.11 0.99
N ASN A 22 28.63 7.22 2.20
CA ASN A 22 29.99 6.79 2.51
C ASN A 22 30.07 5.28 2.78
N ALA A 23 30.39 4.50 1.75
CA ALA A 23 30.48 3.04 1.84
C ALA A 23 31.47 2.55 2.92
N LYS A 24 32.65 3.17 3.05
CA LYS A 24 33.65 2.77 4.05
C LYS A 24 33.15 2.99 5.48
N ARG A 25 32.40 4.08 5.70
CA ARG A 25 31.78 4.37 6.99
C ARG A 25 30.75 3.31 7.35
N TRP A 26 29.86 2.96 6.43
CA TRP A 26 28.88 1.89 6.65
C TRP A 26 29.53 0.53 6.88
N GLU A 27 30.55 0.17 6.09
CA GLU A 27 31.31 -1.06 6.26
C GLU A 27 31.92 -1.15 7.66
N LYS A 28 32.56 -0.08 8.15
CA LYS A 28 33.11 -0.01 9.51
C LYS A 28 32.03 -0.15 10.57
N ILE A 29 30.92 0.58 10.44
CA ILE A 29 29.81 0.55 11.40
C ILE A 29 29.17 -0.84 11.46
N ILE A 30 28.88 -1.46 10.32
CA ILE A 30 28.26 -2.78 10.24
C ILE A 30 29.20 -3.84 10.80
N SER A 31 30.48 -3.81 10.42
CA SER A 31 31.46 -4.79 10.91
C SER A 31 31.67 -4.70 12.42
N SER A 32 31.68 -3.48 12.97
CA SER A 32 31.98 -3.26 14.39
C SER A 32 30.78 -3.52 15.29
N TYR A 33 29.57 -3.15 14.85
CA TYR A 33 28.40 -3.08 15.73
C TYR A 33 27.25 -4.00 15.33
N MET A 34 27.19 -4.44 14.06
CA MET A 34 26.09 -5.23 13.50
C MET A 34 26.60 -6.48 12.75
N PRO A 35 27.42 -7.35 13.38
CA PRO A 35 28.02 -8.49 12.70
C PRO A 35 26.98 -9.51 12.18
N GLN A 36 25.78 -9.55 12.78
CA GLN A 36 24.67 -10.42 12.36
C GLN A 36 23.74 -9.81 11.31
N LEU A 37 24.08 -8.63 10.76
CA LEU A 37 23.23 -7.96 9.79
C LEU A 37 23.14 -8.77 8.50
N ARG A 38 21.91 -9.20 8.17
CA ARG A 38 21.59 -9.97 6.95
C ARG A 38 21.00 -9.07 5.86
N VAL A 39 20.31 -8.02 6.26
CA VAL A 39 19.61 -7.10 5.36
C VAL A 39 20.04 -5.68 5.65
N PHE A 40 20.62 -5.03 4.64
CA PHE A 40 20.96 -3.63 4.67
C PHE A 40 20.30 -2.93 3.49
N ASN A 41 19.29 -2.11 3.79
CA ASN A 41 18.56 -1.33 2.81
C ASN A 41 18.78 0.14 3.08
N ILE A 42 19.28 0.85 2.08
CA ILE A 42 19.35 2.30 2.08
C ILE A 42 18.54 2.85 0.90
N GLU A 43 17.83 3.93 1.14
CA GLU A 43 17.29 4.84 0.13
C GLU A 43 17.74 6.24 0.53
N HIS A 44 18.40 6.94 -0.37
CA HIS A 44 18.93 8.27 -0.12
C HIS A 44 18.61 9.19 -1.28
N GLU A 45 17.93 10.30 -1.00
CA GLU A 45 17.62 11.33 -1.97
C GLU A 45 18.58 12.50 -1.85
N HIS A 46 19.22 12.87 -2.95
CA HIS A 46 20.18 13.97 -3.00
C HIS A 46 19.86 14.92 -4.16
N VAL A 47 19.93 16.22 -3.91
CA VAL A 47 19.78 17.25 -4.95
C VAL A 47 21.17 17.59 -5.47
N LEU A 48 21.45 17.28 -6.73
CA LEU A 48 22.70 17.69 -7.38
C LEU A 48 22.70 19.22 -7.52
N LYS A 49 23.77 19.86 -7.04
CA LYS A 49 24.02 21.28 -7.32
C LYS A 49 24.29 21.44 -8.82
N ASN A 50 23.85 22.55 -9.42
CA ASN A 50 24.06 22.84 -10.85
C ASN A 50 25.53 22.61 -11.23
N GLY A 51 25.78 21.75 -12.23
CA GLY A 51 27.13 21.39 -12.69
C GLY A 51 27.73 20.11 -12.09
N THR A 52 27.03 19.41 -11.20
CA THR A 52 27.51 18.10 -10.73
C THR A 52 27.31 17.05 -11.83
N ASP A 53 28.41 16.51 -12.35
CA ASP A 53 28.45 15.54 -13.45
C ASP A 53 27.77 14.20 -13.06
N ILE A 54 27.05 13.57 -13.99
CA ILE A 54 26.50 12.21 -13.90
C ILE A 54 27.58 11.22 -13.45
N ASN A 55 28.83 11.43 -13.86
CA ASN A 55 29.97 10.61 -13.45
C ASN A 55 30.16 10.56 -11.92
N SER A 56 29.75 11.60 -11.18
CA SER A 56 29.79 11.62 -9.71
C SER A 56 28.88 10.55 -9.09
N CYS A 57 27.72 10.28 -9.68
CA CYS A 57 26.74 9.33 -9.19
C CYS A 57 27.17 7.88 -9.43
N GLN A 58 27.81 7.64 -10.57
CA GLN A 58 28.42 6.34 -10.86
C GLN A 58 29.59 6.06 -9.91
N ASN A 59 30.42 7.06 -9.62
CA ASN A 59 31.49 6.96 -8.63
C ASN A 59 30.95 6.63 -7.22
N LEU A 60 29.79 7.17 -6.83
CA LEU A 60 29.15 6.81 -5.57
C LEU A 60 28.73 5.34 -5.53
N THR A 61 28.14 4.83 -6.62
CA THR A 61 27.74 3.42 -6.71
C THR A 61 28.94 2.47 -6.68
N ASN A 62 30.01 2.83 -7.37
CA ASN A 62 31.25 2.04 -7.41
C ASN A 62 31.89 1.86 -6.03
N ARG A 63 31.67 2.78 -5.08
CA ARG A 63 32.17 2.65 -3.70
C ARG A 63 31.53 1.48 -2.93
N PHE A 64 30.35 1.01 -3.35
CA PHE A 64 29.64 -0.12 -2.74
C PHE A 64 29.86 -1.45 -3.47
N THR A 65 30.99 -1.59 -4.17
CA THR A 65 31.32 -2.81 -4.95
C THR A 65 32.43 -3.66 -4.32
N THR A 66 32.95 -3.28 -3.15
CA THR A 66 33.99 -4.05 -2.43
C THR A 66 33.52 -5.47 -2.09
N SER A 67 34.47 -6.35 -1.77
CA SER A 67 34.17 -7.74 -1.37
C SER A 67 33.25 -7.83 -0.15
N PHE A 68 33.26 -6.82 0.73
CA PHE A 68 32.34 -6.72 1.86
C PHE A 68 30.87 -6.71 1.42
N TRP A 69 30.53 -5.90 0.41
CA TRP A 69 29.18 -5.73 -0.11
C TRP A 69 28.74 -6.91 -0.97
N THR A 70 29.61 -7.31 -1.91
CA THR A 70 29.30 -8.36 -2.89
C THR A 70 29.19 -9.75 -2.25
N LYS A 71 30.05 -10.11 -1.28
CA LYS A 71 29.92 -11.38 -0.53
C LYS A 71 28.61 -11.46 0.26
N ARG A 72 28.09 -10.33 0.72
CA ARG A 72 26.79 -10.22 1.40
C ARG A 72 25.61 -10.11 0.44
N LYS A 73 25.87 -10.08 -0.87
CA LYS A 73 24.87 -9.88 -1.93
C LYS A 73 24.06 -8.60 -1.74
N TRP A 74 24.69 -7.56 -1.20
CA TRP A 74 24.13 -6.23 -1.08
C TRP A 74 24.62 -5.40 -2.25
N PHE A 75 23.69 -5.04 -3.13
CA PHE A 75 23.97 -4.28 -4.34
C PHE A 75 23.27 -2.93 -4.24
N PHE A 76 23.71 -1.94 -5.03
CA PHE A 76 23.18 -0.58 -4.98
C PHE A 76 23.14 0.01 -6.38
N ARG A 77 22.21 0.94 -6.60
CA ARG A 77 22.07 1.70 -7.85
C ARG A 77 21.62 3.12 -7.53
N HIS A 78 21.60 3.95 -8.55
CA HIS A 78 21.00 5.27 -8.49
C HIS A 78 19.99 5.46 -9.63
N GLN A 79 19.07 6.38 -9.46
CA GLN A 79 18.11 6.84 -10.47
C GLN A 79 18.12 8.37 -10.49
N HIS A 80 18.15 8.94 -11.70
CA HIS A 80 17.97 10.39 -11.90
C HIS A 80 16.48 10.69 -12.05
N SER A 81 16.01 11.71 -11.34
CA SER A 81 14.66 12.26 -11.50
C SER A 81 14.79 13.67 -12.04
N SER A 82 14.41 13.85 -13.31
CA SER A 82 14.49 15.13 -14.03
C SER A 82 13.24 15.99 -13.83
N LEU A 83 12.63 15.98 -12.65
CA LEU A 83 11.42 16.76 -12.39
C LEU A 83 11.73 18.27 -12.51
N GLU A 84 11.11 18.86 -13.53
CA GLU A 84 11.06 20.22 -14.09
C GLU A 84 12.05 21.34 -13.70
N ARG A 85 12.76 21.33 -12.56
CA ARG A 85 13.79 22.36 -12.24
C ARG A 85 14.93 21.89 -11.34
N SER A 86 14.95 20.63 -10.88
CA SER A 86 15.96 20.14 -9.94
C SER A 86 16.50 18.76 -10.33
N ASN A 87 17.82 18.62 -10.28
CA ASN A 87 18.53 17.37 -10.59
C ASN A 87 18.54 16.46 -9.35
N HIS A 88 17.42 15.79 -9.07
CA HIS A 88 17.35 14.83 -7.96
C HIS A 88 17.97 13.49 -8.37
N VAL A 89 18.77 12.92 -7.47
CA VAL A 89 19.31 11.56 -7.59
C VAL A 89 18.86 10.77 -6.39
N ILE A 90 18.29 9.60 -6.66
CA ILE A 90 17.89 8.63 -5.64
C ILE A 90 18.87 7.48 -5.69
N PHE A 91 19.71 7.34 -4.67
CA PHE A 91 20.56 6.17 -4.46
C PHE A 91 19.82 5.13 -3.61
N TYR A 92 19.85 3.86 -4.00
CA TYR A 92 19.12 2.82 -3.29
C TYR A 92 19.74 1.43 -3.36
N SER A 93 19.53 0.62 -2.33
CA SER A 93 19.90 -0.80 -2.32
C SER A 93 19.09 -1.61 -3.33
N THR A 94 19.78 -2.31 -4.21
CA THR A 94 19.21 -3.31 -5.12
C THR A 94 19.27 -4.71 -4.52
N HIS A 95 18.14 -5.41 -4.63
CA HIS A 95 17.93 -6.71 -4.01
C HIS A 95 17.60 -7.73 -5.10
N PRO A 96 18.59 -8.27 -5.83
CA PRO A 96 18.34 -9.20 -6.92
C PRO A 96 17.65 -10.50 -6.47
N TYR A 97 17.74 -10.90 -5.19
CA TYR A 97 17.21 -12.18 -4.68
C TYR A 97 16.02 -12.07 -3.73
N ARG A 98 15.49 -10.85 -3.50
CA ARG A 98 14.42 -10.63 -2.49
C ARG A 98 13.34 -9.65 -2.92
N ARG A 99 13.39 -9.12 -4.15
CA ARG A 99 12.38 -8.18 -4.60
C ARG A 99 11.11 -8.91 -5.05
N ASN A 100 10.41 -9.45 -4.05
CA ASN A 100 8.96 -9.55 -4.09
C ASN A 100 8.30 -8.16 -4.17
N TYR A 101 9.06 -7.06 -4.28
CA TYR A 101 8.56 -5.69 -4.27
C TYR A 101 9.31 -4.82 -5.30
N TYR A 102 8.56 -4.15 -6.16
CA TYR A 102 9.05 -3.20 -7.15
C TYR A 102 8.26 -1.90 -7.07
N LYS A 103 8.94 -0.75 -6.99
CA LYS A 103 8.28 0.56 -6.94
C LYS A 103 8.52 1.30 -8.25
N LEU A 104 7.45 1.54 -9.01
CA LEU A 104 7.44 2.41 -10.18
C LEU A 104 7.33 3.87 -9.71
N ARG A 105 8.43 4.63 -9.85
CA ARG A 105 8.47 6.08 -9.63
C ARG A 105 8.70 6.76 -10.97
N ASN A 106 7.87 7.74 -11.33
CA ASN A 106 8.04 8.64 -12.48
C ASN A 106 8.54 7.92 -13.74
N VAL A 107 7.64 7.17 -14.38
CA VAL A 107 7.85 6.63 -15.72
C VAL A 107 7.90 7.82 -16.68
N CYS A 108 9.09 8.33 -16.97
CA CYS A 108 9.32 9.22 -18.11
C CYS A 108 9.88 8.40 -19.28
N ASN A 109 10.00 9.02 -20.45
CA ASN A 109 10.43 8.48 -21.76
C ASN A 109 11.74 7.63 -21.76
N GLN A 110 12.42 7.49 -20.62
CA GLN A 110 13.63 6.68 -20.42
C GLN A 110 13.37 5.21 -20.06
N CYS A 111 12.11 4.74 -20.02
CA CYS A 111 11.81 3.32 -19.76
C CYS A 111 12.45 2.34 -20.78
N SER A 112 12.85 2.82 -21.96
CA SER A 112 13.61 2.05 -22.94
C SER A 112 14.94 1.50 -22.40
N TYR A 113 15.60 2.20 -21.47
CA TYR A 113 16.86 1.74 -20.86
C TYR A 113 16.67 0.61 -19.86
N LEU A 114 15.49 0.47 -19.24
CA LEU A 114 15.22 -0.61 -18.29
C LEU A 114 15.09 -1.98 -18.97
N ARG A 115 14.77 -2.03 -20.28
CA ARG A 115 14.78 -3.29 -21.06
C ARG A 115 16.18 -3.92 -21.14
N GLN A 116 17.24 -3.12 -21.04
CA GLN A 116 18.62 -3.60 -21.18
C GLN A 116 19.26 -4.03 -19.86
N THR A 117 18.73 -3.59 -18.72
CA THR A 117 19.24 -4.04 -17.43
C THR A 117 18.46 -5.24 -16.93
N VAL A 118 19.14 -6.39 -16.84
CA VAL A 118 18.71 -7.71 -16.34
C VAL A 118 17.93 -7.64 -15.02
N TYR A 119 16.66 -7.24 -15.06
CA TYR A 119 15.73 -7.45 -13.95
C TYR A 119 14.98 -8.75 -14.24
N ASN A 120 15.12 -9.72 -13.34
CA ASN A 120 14.24 -10.87 -13.33
C ASN A 120 12.87 -10.41 -12.77
N LEU A 121 12.05 -9.83 -13.64
CA LEU A 121 10.72 -9.32 -13.31
C LEU A 121 9.78 -10.46 -12.85
N ASP A 122 10.09 -11.71 -13.20
CA ASP A 122 9.34 -12.89 -12.78
C ASP A 122 9.42 -13.14 -11.26
N LEU A 123 10.40 -12.54 -10.57
CA LEU A 123 10.51 -12.63 -9.11
C LEU A 123 9.66 -11.56 -8.38
N VAL A 124 9.12 -10.57 -9.10
CA VAL A 124 8.35 -9.48 -8.50
C VAL A 124 6.95 -9.97 -8.14
N ARG A 125 6.62 -9.90 -6.85
CA ARG A 125 5.30 -10.26 -6.30
C ARG A 125 4.44 -9.06 -5.93
N HIS A 126 5.02 -7.90 -5.71
CA HIS A 126 4.34 -6.69 -5.27
C HIS A 126 4.81 -5.53 -6.13
N VAL A 127 3.89 -4.89 -6.84
CA VAL A 127 4.17 -3.69 -7.62
C VAL A 127 3.57 -2.49 -6.89
N HIS A 128 4.34 -1.43 -6.70
CA HIS A 128 3.89 -0.17 -6.14
C HIS A 128 4.03 0.92 -7.20
N ILE A 129 2.91 1.44 -7.68
CA ILE A 129 2.83 2.57 -8.60
C ILE A 129 2.68 3.84 -7.75
N GLY A 130 3.68 4.71 -7.79
CA GLY A 130 3.74 5.91 -6.96
C GLY A 130 3.20 7.19 -7.63
N GLN A 131 3.09 8.25 -6.83
CA GLN A 131 2.63 9.57 -7.28
C GLN A 131 3.36 10.07 -8.52
N GLN A 132 2.61 10.69 -9.44
CA GLN A 132 3.08 11.33 -10.67
C GLN A 132 3.67 10.39 -11.75
N SER A 133 3.51 9.07 -11.62
CA SER A 133 3.84 8.19 -12.73
C SER A 133 2.92 8.47 -13.93
N ARG A 134 3.47 8.99 -15.03
CA ARG A 134 2.84 8.91 -16.35
C ARG A 134 2.95 7.46 -16.82
N VAL A 135 2.08 6.63 -16.27
CA VAL A 135 2.11 5.19 -16.50
C VAL A 135 1.78 4.85 -17.96
N ASN A 136 1.19 5.79 -18.72
CA ASN A 136 0.75 5.60 -20.10
C ASN A 136 1.85 5.01 -21.02
N ASP A 137 3.14 5.25 -20.71
CA ASP A 137 4.28 4.74 -21.48
C ASP A 137 5.08 3.63 -20.78
N CYS A 138 4.51 3.00 -19.73
CA CYS A 138 5.16 1.92 -19.01
C CYS A 138 5.17 0.64 -19.85
N SER A 139 6.33 0.31 -20.43
CA SER A 139 6.53 -0.93 -21.18
C SER A 139 6.99 -2.13 -20.33
N ILE A 140 6.89 -2.00 -19.00
CA ILE A 140 7.31 -3.02 -18.04
C ILE A 140 6.09 -3.81 -17.57
N TYR A 141 6.12 -5.12 -17.80
CA TYR A 141 5.11 -6.06 -17.34
C TYR A 141 5.67 -6.97 -16.23
N PHE A 142 4.91 -7.18 -15.16
CA PHE A 142 5.25 -8.01 -14.01
C PHE A 142 4.31 -9.23 -13.99
N PRO A 143 4.68 -10.34 -14.66
CA PRO A 143 3.78 -11.47 -14.91
C PRO A 143 3.39 -12.25 -13.65
N ASN A 144 4.16 -12.10 -12.57
CA ASN A 144 4.03 -12.88 -11.33
C ASN A 144 3.59 -12.03 -10.13
N ALA A 145 3.20 -10.77 -10.37
CA ALA A 145 2.76 -9.85 -9.32
C ALA A 145 1.41 -10.30 -8.74
N THR A 146 1.37 -10.50 -7.43
CA THR A 146 0.19 -10.89 -6.65
C THR A 146 -0.30 -9.78 -5.72
N GLU A 147 0.48 -8.71 -5.53
CA GLU A 147 0.12 -7.53 -4.74
C GLU A 147 0.32 -6.26 -5.57
N LEU A 148 -0.60 -5.31 -5.43
CA LEU A 148 -0.54 -4.01 -6.08
C LEU A 148 -0.77 -2.90 -5.05
N THR A 149 0.09 -1.88 -5.05
CA THR A 149 -0.15 -0.62 -4.35
C THR A 149 -0.19 0.50 -5.36
N ILE A 150 -1.25 1.30 -5.32
CA ILE A 150 -1.43 2.48 -6.14
C ILE A 150 -1.41 3.66 -5.16
N SER A 151 -0.32 4.41 -5.13
CA SER A 151 -0.29 5.71 -4.48
C SER A 151 -0.22 6.79 -5.54
N GLY A 152 -1.10 7.78 -5.50
CA GLY A 152 -1.13 8.82 -6.53
C GLY A 152 -2.24 8.72 -7.57
N ALA A 153 -2.42 9.82 -8.32
CA ALA A 153 -3.39 9.85 -9.41
C ALA A 153 -2.81 9.03 -10.52
N VAL A 154 -3.61 8.07 -10.95
CA VAL A 154 -3.41 7.41 -12.22
C VAL A 154 -4.21 8.20 -13.24
N TYR A 155 -3.57 9.19 -13.86
CA TYR A 155 -4.18 9.93 -14.97
C TYR A 155 -4.02 9.09 -16.23
N THR A 156 -5.13 8.60 -16.78
CA THR A 156 -5.13 7.94 -18.09
C THR A 156 -5.81 8.80 -19.13
N PHE A 157 -5.35 8.70 -20.38
CA PHE A 157 -5.91 9.46 -21.50
C PHE A 157 -7.29 8.92 -21.92
N ASP A 158 -7.50 7.61 -21.74
CA ASP A 158 -8.74 6.89 -22.02
C ASP A 158 -9.73 6.89 -20.83
N GLY A 159 -9.33 7.47 -19.69
CA GLY A 159 -10.11 7.48 -18.45
C GLY A 159 -10.27 6.13 -17.73
N SER A 160 -9.56 5.05 -18.11
CA SER A 160 -9.58 3.77 -17.40
C SER A 160 -8.24 3.39 -16.77
N ALA A 161 -8.14 3.52 -15.44
CA ALA A 161 -6.98 3.03 -14.69
C ALA A 161 -6.82 1.51 -14.81
N SER A 162 -7.92 0.75 -14.95
CA SER A 162 -7.86 -0.71 -15.09
C SER A 162 -7.15 -1.15 -16.38
N SER A 163 -7.42 -0.51 -17.52
CA SER A 163 -6.76 -0.87 -18.80
C SER A 163 -5.25 -0.67 -18.70
N LEU A 164 -4.85 0.48 -18.15
CA LEU A 164 -3.45 0.82 -17.93
C LEU A 164 -2.75 -0.16 -16.98
N LEU A 165 -3.37 -0.48 -15.85
CA LEU A 165 -2.81 -1.41 -14.88
C LEU A 165 -2.71 -2.83 -15.46
N GLY A 166 -3.64 -3.23 -16.33
CA GLY A 166 -3.59 -4.49 -17.06
C GLY A 166 -2.35 -4.64 -17.95
N ASN A 167 -1.78 -3.53 -18.42
CA ASN A 167 -0.53 -3.53 -19.19
C ASN A 167 0.72 -3.69 -18.32
N ILE A 168 0.60 -3.57 -16.99
CA ILE A 168 1.73 -3.61 -16.05
C ILE A 168 1.68 -4.90 -15.23
N VAL A 169 0.50 -5.34 -14.82
CA VAL A 169 0.30 -6.52 -13.98
C VAL A 169 -0.88 -7.35 -14.48
N CYS A 170 -0.83 -8.66 -14.26
CA CYS A 170 -2.00 -9.52 -14.47
C CYS A 170 -3.03 -9.26 -13.35
N LEU A 171 -4.01 -8.37 -13.58
CA LEU A 171 -4.99 -7.97 -12.56
C LEU A 171 -5.73 -9.17 -11.94
N SER A 172 -6.02 -10.20 -12.74
CA SER A 172 -6.68 -11.42 -12.27
C SER A 172 -5.85 -12.25 -11.30
N GLN A 173 -4.53 -12.06 -11.21
CA GLN A 173 -3.66 -12.76 -10.26
C GLN A 173 -3.48 -11.99 -8.94
N LEU A 174 -3.95 -10.75 -8.87
CA LEU A 174 -3.80 -9.94 -7.66
C LEU A 174 -4.63 -10.52 -6.53
N THR A 175 -3.97 -10.82 -5.43
CA THR A 175 -4.54 -11.28 -4.16
C THR A 175 -4.70 -10.14 -3.16
N LYS A 176 -3.95 -9.04 -3.35
CA LYS A 176 -4.00 -7.87 -2.48
C LYS A 176 -3.85 -6.58 -3.26
N ILE A 177 -4.72 -5.61 -2.97
CA ILE A 177 -4.71 -4.29 -3.56
C ILE A 177 -4.71 -3.24 -2.45
N VAL A 178 -3.82 -2.26 -2.57
CA VAL A 178 -3.74 -1.09 -1.70
C VAL A 178 -3.96 0.16 -2.54
N ILE A 179 -5.00 0.92 -2.24
CA ILE A 179 -5.35 2.18 -2.89
C ILE A 179 -5.06 3.31 -1.91
N ASP A 180 -3.96 4.01 -2.16
CA ASP A 180 -3.47 5.15 -1.39
C ASP A 180 -3.58 6.43 -2.23
N TYR A 181 -4.82 6.79 -2.59
CA TYR A 181 -5.02 8.02 -3.32
C TYR A 181 -6.22 8.84 -2.89
N LYS A 182 -6.00 10.15 -2.72
CA LYS A 182 -7.00 11.11 -2.24
C LYS A 182 -8.07 11.45 -3.29
N ILE A 183 -7.81 11.22 -4.58
CA ILE A 183 -8.63 11.75 -5.70
C ILE A 183 -8.86 10.66 -6.77
N THR A 184 -9.18 9.44 -6.39
CA THR A 184 -9.72 8.47 -7.34
C THR A 184 -11.23 8.46 -7.22
N HIS A 185 -11.93 8.69 -8.33
CA HIS A 185 -13.35 8.40 -8.40
C HIS A 185 -13.57 6.93 -8.03
N PHE A 186 -14.54 6.70 -7.16
CA PHE A 186 -14.83 5.37 -6.66
C PHE A 186 -15.20 4.38 -7.80
N SER A 187 -15.76 4.88 -8.90
CA SER A 187 -15.98 4.12 -10.13
C SER A 187 -14.72 3.45 -10.69
N GLU A 188 -13.55 4.08 -10.59
CA GLU A 188 -12.28 3.48 -11.02
C GLU A 188 -11.87 2.34 -10.08
N THR A 189 -12.11 2.47 -8.77
CA THR A 189 -11.89 1.39 -7.82
C THR A 189 -12.74 0.17 -8.19
N ILE A 190 -14.02 0.38 -8.51
CA ILE A 190 -14.91 -0.69 -8.98
C ILE A 190 -14.38 -1.36 -10.26
N ARG A 191 -13.89 -0.60 -11.24
CA ARG A 191 -13.33 -1.15 -12.48
C ARG A 191 -12.08 -1.99 -12.25
N ILE A 192 -11.17 -1.53 -11.39
CA ILE A 192 -9.97 -2.27 -10.99
C ILE A 192 -10.37 -3.58 -10.30
N LEU A 193 -11.27 -3.51 -9.32
CA LEU A 193 -11.73 -4.69 -8.58
C LEU A 193 -12.48 -5.69 -9.47
N ASN A 194 -13.25 -5.22 -10.45
CA ASN A 194 -13.94 -6.09 -11.41
C ASN A 194 -12.97 -6.91 -12.26
N SER A 195 -11.76 -6.39 -12.50
CA SER A 195 -10.69 -7.09 -13.20
C SER A 195 -9.85 -7.97 -12.27
N ALA A 196 -9.85 -7.68 -10.96
CA ALA A 196 -9.08 -8.37 -9.92
C ALA A 196 -9.94 -9.28 -9.04
N TYR A 197 -10.69 -10.20 -9.66
CA TYR A 197 -11.64 -11.08 -8.97
C TYR A 197 -11.02 -12.04 -7.95
N ASN A 198 -9.71 -12.30 -8.02
CA ASN A 198 -8.97 -13.09 -7.02
C ASN A 198 -8.46 -12.25 -5.83
N CYS A 199 -8.76 -10.95 -5.79
CA CYS A 199 -8.37 -10.09 -4.69
C CYS A 199 -9.06 -10.54 -3.39
N GLN A 200 -8.26 -10.83 -2.37
CA GLN A 200 -8.69 -11.26 -1.04
C GLN A 200 -8.52 -10.17 0.00
N THR A 201 -7.56 -9.27 -0.21
CA THR A 201 -7.24 -8.17 0.72
C THR A 201 -7.30 -6.83 0.01
N LEU A 202 -8.18 -5.95 0.46
CA LEU A 202 -8.31 -4.58 -0.03
C LEU A 202 -7.98 -3.60 1.09
N VAL A 203 -7.07 -2.66 0.81
CA VAL A 203 -6.75 -1.57 1.72
C VAL A 203 -7.00 -0.25 1.02
N ILE A 204 -7.85 0.60 1.59
CA ILE A 204 -8.22 1.91 1.07
C ILE A 204 -7.74 2.94 2.10
N HIS A 205 -6.83 3.85 1.72
CA HIS A 205 -6.39 4.90 2.65
C HIS A 205 -7.32 6.10 2.68
N PHE A 206 -7.95 6.41 1.54
CA PHE A 206 -8.92 7.49 1.43
C PHE A 206 -10.18 6.99 0.72
N PHE A 207 -11.30 7.02 1.43
CA PHE A 207 -12.59 6.60 0.93
C PHE A 207 -13.55 7.79 0.96
N SER A 208 -13.95 8.25 -0.22
CA SER A 208 -14.96 9.29 -0.38
C SER A 208 -15.91 8.84 -1.47
N VAL A 209 -17.17 8.69 -1.10
CA VAL A 209 -18.27 8.36 -2.00
C VAL A 209 -19.38 9.33 -1.66
N ASP A 210 -19.75 10.15 -2.64
CA ASP A 210 -20.91 11.03 -2.52
C ASP A 210 -22.19 10.19 -2.48
N LYS A 211 -23.23 10.68 -1.77
CA LYS A 211 -24.46 9.92 -1.55
C LYS A 211 -25.16 9.53 -2.85
N ASP A 212 -25.21 10.44 -3.81
CA ASP A 212 -25.86 10.22 -5.09
C ASP A 212 -25.03 9.27 -5.96
N GLN A 213 -23.70 9.38 -5.89
CA GLN A 213 -22.79 8.46 -6.55
C GLN A 213 -22.89 7.04 -6.00
N ALA A 214 -23.04 6.87 -4.69
CA ALA A 214 -23.22 5.56 -4.06
C ALA A 214 -24.47 4.87 -4.60
N LEU A 215 -25.60 5.57 -4.60
CA LEU A 215 -26.89 5.07 -5.10
C LEU A 215 -26.83 4.72 -6.58
N PHE A 216 -26.28 5.62 -7.41
CA PHE A 216 -26.10 5.36 -8.83
C PHE A 216 -25.19 4.15 -9.08
N THR A 217 -24.10 4.03 -8.30
CA THR A 217 -23.16 2.91 -8.45
C THR A 217 -23.81 1.59 -8.03
N GLN A 218 -24.55 1.56 -6.91
CA GLN A 218 -25.22 0.35 -6.40
C GLN A 218 -26.24 -0.23 -7.40
N THR A 219 -26.92 0.63 -8.16
CA THR A 219 -27.89 0.19 -9.17
C THR A 219 -27.24 -0.30 -10.47
N SER A 220 -25.96 0.00 -10.68
CA SER A 220 -25.24 -0.40 -11.89
C SER A 220 -25.08 -1.92 -12.03
N GLY A 221 -25.11 -2.43 -13.26
CA GLY A 221 -24.83 -3.84 -13.55
C GLY A 221 -23.41 -4.24 -13.14
N THR A 222 -22.45 -3.34 -13.29
CA THR A 222 -21.04 -3.56 -12.90
C THR A 222 -20.89 -3.79 -11.40
N PHE A 223 -21.61 -3.03 -10.56
CA PHE A 223 -21.57 -3.21 -9.11
C PHE A 223 -22.15 -4.56 -8.69
N ARG A 224 -23.33 -4.93 -9.22
CA ARG A 224 -23.95 -6.23 -8.93
C ARG A 224 -23.07 -7.41 -9.37
N LEU A 225 -22.44 -7.29 -10.53
CA LEU A 225 -21.48 -8.28 -11.02
C LEU A 225 -20.25 -8.38 -10.12
N LEU A 226 -19.67 -7.24 -9.72
CA LEU A 226 -18.52 -7.21 -8.83
C LEU A 226 -18.86 -7.78 -7.45
N SER A 227 -19.95 -7.35 -6.84
CA SER A 227 -20.41 -7.81 -5.52
C SER A 227 -20.58 -9.33 -5.49
N SER A 228 -21.20 -9.91 -6.52
CA SER A 228 -21.39 -11.37 -6.59
C SER A 228 -20.11 -12.17 -6.88
N ARG A 229 -19.07 -11.56 -7.48
CA ARG A 229 -17.87 -12.27 -7.95
C ARG A 229 -16.62 -12.07 -7.10
N ASN A 230 -16.49 -10.95 -6.40
CA ASN A 230 -15.25 -10.66 -5.68
C ASN A 230 -15.03 -11.64 -4.52
N ASN A 231 -13.76 -11.83 -4.16
CA ASN A 231 -13.32 -12.74 -3.11
C ASN A 231 -12.72 -11.99 -1.90
N ILE A 232 -13.09 -10.71 -1.72
CA ILE A 232 -12.50 -9.87 -0.69
C ILE A 232 -12.97 -10.38 0.67
N ARG A 233 -12.01 -10.84 1.49
CA ARG A 233 -12.22 -11.33 2.86
C ARG A 233 -11.69 -10.35 3.89
N ASN A 234 -10.70 -9.54 3.51
CA ASN A 234 -10.06 -8.56 4.38
C ASN A 234 -10.20 -7.18 3.77
N LEU A 235 -10.85 -6.26 4.47
CA LEU A 235 -10.98 -4.87 4.07
C LEU A 235 -10.46 -3.96 5.18
N THR A 236 -9.59 -3.02 4.82
CA THR A 236 -9.12 -1.96 5.72
C THR A 236 -9.39 -0.60 5.10
N VAL A 237 -10.10 0.26 5.82
CA VAL A 237 -10.33 1.67 5.46
C VAL A 237 -9.65 2.56 6.49
N LYS A 238 -8.63 3.30 6.07
CA LYS A 238 -7.85 4.15 7.00
C LYS A 238 -8.41 5.58 7.16
N SER A 239 -9.26 6.03 6.24
CA SER A 239 -9.97 7.30 6.40
C SER A 239 -11.18 7.13 7.31
N LEU A 240 -11.70 8.25 7.82
CA LEU A 240 -12.98 8.26 8.53
C LEU A 240 -14.08 7.70 7.60
N CYS A 241 -14.78 6.69 8.09
CA CYS A 241 -15.83 5.96 7.43
C CYS A 241 -17.17 6.38 8.02
N THR A 242 -18.07 6.86 7.17
CA THR A 242 -19.45 7.17 7.58
C THR A 242 -20.32 5.91 7.59
N LEU A 243 -21.53 5.96 8.17
CA LEU A 243 -22.48 4.86 8.10
C LEU A 243 -22.76 4.46 6.64
N GLN A 244 -23.05 5.43 5.77
CA GLN A 244 -23.37 5.13 4.36
C GLN A 244 -22.22 4.41 3.65
N GLN A 245 -20.99 4.83 3.93
CA GLN A 245 -19.79 4.20 3.39
C GLN A 245 -19.63 2.77 3.91
N PHE A 246 -19.91 2.54 5.19
CA PHE A 246 -19.91 1.21 5.79
C PHE A 246 -20.91 0.27 5.11
N GLU A 247 -22.17 0.70 4.98
CA GLU A 247 -23.24 -0.07 4.32
C GLU A 247 -22.86 -0.44 2.90
N PHE A 248 -22.34 0.55 2.17
CA PHE A 248 -21.87 0.37 0.81
C PHE A 248 -20.77 -0.70 0.71
N LEU A 249 -19.77 -0.66 1.58
CA LEU A 249 -18.64 -1.59 1.58
C LEU A 249 -19.05 -3.02 1.92
N VAL A 250 -19.97 -3.18 2.87
CA VAL A 250 -20.55 -4.48 3.24
C VAL A 250 -21.31 -5.10 2.07
N GLN A 251 -22.10 -4.30 1.35
CA GLN A 251 -22.80 -4.76 0.14
C GLN A 251 -21.85 -5.07 -1.01
N LEU A 252 -20.77 -4.31 -1.14
CA LEU A 252 -19.74 -4.55 -2.15
C LEU A 252 -19.01 -5.87 -1.89
N CYS A 253 -18.73 -6.21 -0.63
CA CYS A 253 -17.92 -7.36 -0.25
C CYS A 253 -18.75 -8.38 0.56
N PRO A 254 -19.69 -9.12 -0.04
CA PRO A 254 -20.57 -10.03 0.72
C PRO A 254 -19.84 -11.21 1.38
N ARG A 255 -18.58 -11.48 1.00
CA ARG A 255 -17.70 -12.53 1.57
C ARG A 255 -16.73 -11.99 2.62
N LEU A 256 -16.93 -10.77 3.08
CA LEU A 256 -16.03 -10.10 4.01
C LEU A 256 -15.99 -10.82 5.36
N GLN A 257 -14.79 -11.15 5.81
CA GLN A 257 -14.53 -11.83 7.09
C GLN A 257 -13.93 -10.88 8.13
N HIS A 258 -13.08 -9.96 7.68
CA HIS A 258 -12.38 -9.02 8.53
C HIS A 258 -12.53 -7.60 7.97
N LEU A 259 -13.07 -6.70 8.78
CA LEU A 259 -13.26 -5.29 8.46
C LEU A 259 -12.55 -4.43 9.51
N ASP A 260 -11.60 -3.61 9.08
CA ASP A 260 -10.92 -2.60 9.91
C ASP A 260 -11.25 -1.20 9.37
N ILE A 261 -11.92 -0.38 10.19
CA ILE A 261 -12.38 0.95 9.80
C ILE A 261 -12.00 1.99 10.85
N HIS A 262 -11.76 3.21 10.39
CA HIS A 262 -11.73 4.39 11.25
C HIS A 262 -13.08 5.09 11.14
N VAL A 263 -13.67 5.55 12.24
CA VAL A 263 -15.00 6.20 12.24
C VAL A 263 -14.98 7.47 13.07
N SER A 264 -15.86 8.41 12.73
CA SER A 264 -16.15 9.58 13.56
C SER A 264 -16.94 9.16 14.81
N HIS A 265 -16.96 10.01 15.84
CA HIS A 265 -17.81 9.78 17.01
C HIS A 265 -19.31 9.72 16.63
N GLU A 266 -19.75 10.55 15.66
CA GLU A 266 -21.15 10.63 15.23
C GLU A 266 -21.61 9.35 14.50
N ASP A 267 -20.75 8.77 13.67
CA ASP A 267 -21.08 7.56 12.90
C ASP A 267 -20.90 6.27 13.69
N PHE A 268 -20.09 6.28 14.75
CA PHE A 268 -19.73 5.09 15.50
C PHE A 268 -20.97 4.32 15.99
N GLN A 269 -21.86 4.99 16.72
CA GLN A 269 -23.06 4.36 17.29
C GLN A 269 -23.99 3.85 16.19
N CYS A 270 -24.14 4.63 15.12
CA CYS A 270 -24.95 4.28 13.96
C CYS A 270 -24.42 3.01 13.28
N ILE A 271 -23.11 2.88 13.11
CA ILE A 271 -22.46 1.70 12.51
C ILE A 271 -22.63 0.47 13.40
N ILE A 272 -22.47 0.59 14.73
CA ILE A 272 -22.72 -0.55 15.63
C ILE A 272 -24.18 -0.98 15.56
N LYS A 273 -25.13 -0.05 15.68
CA LYS A 273 -26.57 -0.37 15.62
C LYS A 273 -26.92 -1.03 14.29
N TYR A 274 -26.39 -0.52 13.18
CA TYR A 274 -26.58 -1.12 11.88
C TYR A 274 -26.01 -2.55 11.82
N PHE A 275 -24.78 -2.74 12.28
CA PHE A 275 -24.12 -4.05 12.29
C PHE A 275 -24.90 -5.07 13.13
N LEU A 276 -25.32 -4.69 14.34
CA LEU A 276 -26.09 -5.57 15.23
C LEU A 276 -27.48 -5.90 14.66
N ARG A 277 -28.17 -4.94 14.04
CA ARG A 277 -29.51 -5.17 13.46
C ARG A 277 -29.50 -5.94 12.15
N ASN A 278 -28.41 -5.85 11.38
CA ASN A 278 -28.29 -6.50 10.07
C ASN A 278 -27.32 -7.70 10.10
N TYR A 279 -26.99 -8.21 11.28
CA TYR A 279 -25.95 -9.22 11.45
C TYR A 279 -26.17 -10.48 10.60
N GLU A 280 -27.43 -10.89 10.36
CA GLU A 280 -27.78 -12.02 9.48
C GLU A 280 -27.36 -11.77 8.02
N ASN A 281 -27.53 -10.54 7.54
CA ASN A 281 -27.14 -10.11 6.19
C ASN A 281 -25.61 -9.98 6.03
N ILE A 282 -24.88 -9.89 7.15
CA ILE A 282 -23.42 -9.77 7.22
C ILE A 282 -22.83 -11.05 7.85
N SER A 283 -23.40 -12.20 7.51
CA SER A 283 -23.10 -13.50 8.14
C SER A 283 -21.65 -13.94 8.04
N ASN A 284 -20.93 -13.50 7.02
CA ASN A 284 -19.52 -13.87 6.82
C ASN A 284 -18.55 -13.05 7.68
N LEU A 285 -18.98 -11.92 8.26
CA LEU A 285 -18.08 -11.05 9.01
C LEU A 285 -17.78 -11.63 10.38
N LEU A 286 -16.55 -12.12 10.52
CA LEU A 286 -16.03 -12.73 11.74
C LEU A 286 -15.50 -11.68 12.70
N THR A 287 -14.85 -10.64 12.19
CA THR A 287 -14.30 -9.57 13.03
C THR A 287 -14.53 -8.19 12.43
N LEU A 288 -15.07 -7.29 13.24
CA LEU A 288 -15.17 -5.86 12.96
C LEU A 288 -14.29 -5.10 13.95
N HIS A 289 -13.23 -4.47 13.45
CA HIS A 289 -12.33 -3.60 14.19
C HIS A 289 -12.65 -2.15 13.87
N ILE A 290 -13.12 -1.41 14.86
CA ILE A 290 -13.46 -0.01 14.74
C ILE A 290 -12.47 0.83 15.55
N LYS A 291 -11.84 1.79 14.87
CA LYS A 291 -10.97 2.79 15.47
C LYS A 291 -11.65 4.15 15.50
N SER A 292 -11.46 4.89 16.57
CA SER A 292 -11.91 6.28 16.70
C SER A 292 -10.73 7.19 17.03
N SER A 293 -10.82 8.45 16.63
CA SER A 293 -9.82 9.48 16.97
C SER A 293 -10.06 10.16 18.32
N GLU A 294 -11.20 9.90 18.98
CA GLU A 294 -11.61 10.59 20.21
C GLU A 294 -11.64 9.64 21.41
N ASP A 295 -11.36 10.17 22.61
CA ASP A 295 -11.17 9.40 23.85
C ASP A 295 -12.47 8.93 24.54
N ILE A 296 -13.63 9.51 24.21
CA ILE A 296 -14.82 9.47 25.07
C ILE A 296 -15.98 8.66 24.44
N TRP A 297 -15.79 7.35 24.27
CA TRP A 297 -16.87 6.53 23.72
C TRP A 297 -17.02 5.12 24.29
N ILE A 298 -16.08 4.60 25.09
CA ILE A 298 -16.17 3.22 25.63
C ILE A 298 -17.53 2.98 26.30
N GLU A 299 -17.96 3.86 27.20
CA GLU A 299 -19.21 3.70 27.94
C GLU A 299 -20.43 3.72 27.01
N LYS A 300 -20.48 4.65 26.06
CA LYS A 300 -21.53 4.71 25.04
C LYS A 300 -21.61 3.44 24.20
N VAL A 301 -20.47 2.82 23.93
CA VAL A 301 -20.39 1.59 23.14
C VAL A 301 -20.83 0.38 23.93
N VAL A 302 -20.37 0.27 25.17
CA VAL A 302 -20.83 -0.77 26.09
C VAL A 302 -22.35 -0.65 26.27
N ASN A 303 -22.88 0.56 26.46
CA ASN A 303 -24.31 0.80 26.59
C ASN A 303 -25.07 0.48 25.30
N THR A 304 -24.56 0.90 24.13
CA THR A 304 -25.20 0.58 22.84
C THR A 304 -25.24 -0.93 22.59
N ILE A 305 -24.14 -1.63 22.88
CA ILE A 305 -24.07 -3.09 22.76
C ILE A 305 -25.01 -3.74 23.79
N ALA A 306 -25.10 -3.21 25.01
CA ALA A 306 -25.98 -3.71 26.06
C ALA A 306 -27.48 -3.48 25.76
N GLU A 307 -27.84 -2.37 25.13
CA GLU A 307 -29.20 -2.05 24.69
C GLU A 307 -29.65 -2.94 23.53
N GLU A 308 -28.75 -3.21 22.58
CA GLU A 308 -29.02 -4.05 21.41
C GLU A 308 -28.75 -5.55 21.70
N ARG A 309 -28.36 -5.91 22.93
CA ARG A 309 -27.91 -7.25 23.40
C ARG A 309 -29.04 -8.29 23.52
N GLN A 310 -29.98 -8.27 22.59
CA GLN A 310 -30.86 -9.42 22.35
C GLN A 310 -30.15 -10.55 21.57
N LEU A 311 -28.86 -10.39 21.22
CA LEU A 311 -28.08 -11.37 20.46
C LEU A 311 -26.94 -11.94 21.32
N ASP A 312 -27.13 -13.14 21.86
CA ASP A 312 -26.11 -13.93 22.58
C ASP A 312 -24.90 -14.32 21.69
N GLU A 313 -24.94 -13.96 20.39
CA GLU A 313 -23.99 -14.41 19.36
C GLU A 313 -22.82 -13.45 19.07
N VAL A 314 -22.82 -12.23 19.65
CA VAL A 314 -21.78 -11.22 19.35
C VAL A 314 -20.96 -10.88 20.59
N SER A 315 -19.67 -11.18 20.51
CA SER A 315 -18.69 -10.80 21.52
C SER A 315 -18.06 -9.44 21.21
N ALA A 316 -17.76 -8.67 22.26
CA ALA A 316 -17.15 -7.36 22.13
C ALA A 316 -15.97 -7.19 23.10
N LYS A 317 -14.91 -6.54 22.65
CA LYS A 317 -13.75 -6.16 23.44
C LYS A 317 -13.31 -4.77 23.07
N VAL A 318 -13.24 -3.93 24.08
CA VAL A 318 -12.64 -2.61 23.97
C VAL A 318 -11.19 -2.69 24.41
N ILE A 319 -10.26 -2.19 23.59
CA ILE A 319 -8.82 -2.18 23.88
C ILE A 319 -8.34 -0.73 23.91
N GLY A 320 -8.00 -0.24 25.10
CA GLY A 320 -7.67 1.16 25.32
C GLY A 320 -8.87 2.09 25.09
N TYR A 321 -8.61 3.35 24.78
CA TYR A 321 -9.65 4.39 24.58
C TYR A 321 -10.15 4.52 23.14
N PHE A 322 -9.53 3.80 22.18
CA PHE A 322 -9.69 4.10 20.76
C PHE A 322 -10.03 2.90 19.87
N GLN A 323 -10.19 1.69 20.43
CA GLN A 323 -10.42 0.49 19.63
C GLN A 323 -11.53 -0.39 20.20
N CYS A 324 -12.44 -0.79 19.32
CA CYS A 324 -13.47 -1.79 19.60
C CYS A 324 -13.35 -2.93 18.61
N TYR A 325 -13.33 -4.15 19.13
CA TYR A 325 -13.40 -5.37 18.36
C TYR A 325 -14.74 -6.02 18.64
N LEU A 326 -15.49 -6.27 17.59
CA LEU A 326 -16.69 -7.11 17.61
C LEU A 326 -16.34 -8.39 16.86
N TRP A 327 -16.68 -9.55 17.41
CA TRP A 327 -16.50 -10.82 16.73
C TRP A 327 -17.60 -11.81 17.07
N ARG A 328 -17.74 -12.83 16.22
CA ARG A 328 -18.59 -13.99 16.44
C ARG A 328 -17.85 -15.07 17.23
#